data_AF-A0A0R2R6L7-F1
#
_entry.id   AF-A0A0R2R6L7-F1
#
_cell.length_a   1.000
_cell.length_b   1.000
_cell.length_c   1.000
_cell.angle_alpha   90.00
_cell.angle_beta   90.00
_cell.angle_gamma   90.00
#
_symmetry.space_group_name_H-M   'P 1'
#
loop_
_entity.id
_entity.type
_entity.pdbx_description
1 polymer ?
#
loop_
_entity_poly.entity_id
_entity_poly.type
_entity_poly.pdbx_seq_one_letter_code
_entity_poly.pdbx_strand_id
1 'polypeptide(L)'
;MCIKGNKGIDLKKPKYLINEIEYFFGEDQGRYIIEIAKKDLKKVTDILNKNAVHYDELGVINKDQLNLNDKSKVAIDELKTCNTTWLTDYMN
;
A
#
# COMPACT_ATOMS: atom_id res chain seq x y z
N MET A 1 2.82 5.91 4.04
CA MET A 1 2.46 5.24 5.32
C MET A 1 3.63 4.45 5.88
N CYS A 2 4.20 3.50 5.12
CA CYS A 2 5.34 2.68 5.55
C CYS A 2 6.55 3.46 6.09
N ILE A 3 7.04 4.49 5.38
CA ILE A 3 8.19 5.31 5.83
C ILE A 3 7.92 5.99 7.17
N LYS A 4 6.72 6.56 7.36
CA LYS A 4 6.34 7.27 8.60
C LYS A 4 6.11 6.29 9.76
N GLY A 5 5.47 5.16 9.49
CA GLY A 5 5.20 4.12 10.49
C GLY A 5 6.39 3.23 10.82
N ASN A 6 7.47 3.29 10.02
CA ASN A 6 8.59 2.36 10.04
C ASN A 6 8.14 0.89 10.04
N LYS A 7 7.19 0.58 9.14
CA LYS A 7 6.60 -0.75 8.97
C LYS A 7 6.45 -1.08 7.49
N GLY A 8 6.65 -2.33 7.14
CA GLY A 8 6.37 -2.84 5.80
C GLY A 8 4.93 -3.32 5.64
N ILE A 9 4.61 -3.83 4.45
CA ILE A 9 3.29 -4.35 4.11
C ILE A 9 3.41 -5.48 3.07
N ASP A 10 2.63 -6.53 3.28
CA ASP A 10 2.38 -7.59 2.32
C ASP A 10 1.14 -7.23 1.51
N LEU A 11 1.33 -6.71 0.29
CA LEU A 11 0.23 -6.35 -0.59
C LEU A 11 -0.35 -7.61 -1.25
N LYS A 12 -1.68 -7.66 -1.33
CA LYS A 12 -2.39 -8.69 -2.09
C LYS A 12 -2.31 -8.36 -3.56
N LYS A 13 -2.21 -9.40 -4.40
CA LYS A 13 -2.29 -9.26 -5.85
C LYS A 13 -3.64 -8.62 -6.22
N PRO A 14 -3.67 -7.64 -7.15
CA PRO A 14 -4.92 -7.10 -7.68
C PRO A 14 -5.81 -8.23 -8.18
N LYS A 15 -7.10 -8.18 -7.83
CA LYS A 15 -8.07 -9.23 -8.22
C LYS A 15 -8.46 -9.18 -9.71
N TYR A 16 -8.10 -8.11 -10.40
CA TYR A 16 -8.51 -7.84 -11.76
C TYR A 16 -7.34 -8.01 -12.73
N LEU A 17 -7.65 -8.24 -14.01
CA LEU A 17 -6.71 -8.18 -15.14
C LEU A 17 -6.34 -6.71 -15.44
N ILE A 18 -5.87 -5.99 -14.42
CA ILE A 18 -5.40 -4.62 -14.52
C ILE A 18 -3.88 -4.65 -14.62
N ASN A 19 -3.33 -3.74 -15.41
CA ASN A 19 -1.89 -3.56 -15.50
C ASN A 19 -1.33 -3.16 -14.12
N GLU A 20 -0.32 -3.89 -13.63
CA GLU A 20 0.26 -3.63 -12.29
C GLU A 20 0.84 -2.22 -12.17
N ILE A 21 1.40 -1.66 -13.25
CA ILE A 21 1.94 -0.30 -13.26
C ILE A 21 0.81 0.72 -13.09
N GLU A 22 -0.29 0.58 -13.83
CA GLU A 22 -1.45 1.47 -13.69
C GLU A 22 -2.08 1.36 -12.29
N TYR A 23 -2.13 0.16 -11.74
CA TYR A 23 -2.68 -0.07 -10.41
C TYR A 23 -1.86 0.64 -9.32
N PHE A 24 -0.53 0.56 -9.37
CA PHE A 24 0.35 1.12 -8.34
C PHE A 24 0.70 2.59 -8.54
N PHE A 25 0.79 3.05 -9.79
CA PHE A 25 1.28 4.40 -10.12
C PHE A 25 0.24 5.31 -10.80
N GLY A 26 -0.93 4.77 -11.19
CA GLY A 26 -2.04 5.61 -11.63
C GLY A 26 -2.52 6.46 -10.47
N GLU A 27 -2.80 7.74 -10.72
CA GLU A 27 -3.29 8.69 -9.73
C GLU A 27 -4.79 8.94 -9.90
N ASP A 28 -5.52 9.05 -8.78
CA ASP A 28 -6.95 9.39 -8.77
C ASP A 28 -7.29 10.00 -7.41
N GLN A 29 -8.10 11.07 -7.42
CA GLN A 29 -8.46 11.87 -6.25
C GLN A 29 -9.57 11.22 -5.39
N GLY A 30 -10.17 10.12 -5.84
CA GLY A 30 -11.26 9.42 -5.14
C GLY A 30 -10.84 8.26 -4.24
N ARG A 31 -9.54 7.99 -4.05
CA ARG A 31 -9.05 6.79 -3.36
C ARG A 31 -8.47 7.11 -1.98
N TYR A 32 -8.91 6.35 -0.99
CA TYR A 32 -8.44 6.45 0.40
C TYR A 32 -7.91 5.10 0.87
N ILE A 33 -6.81 5.14 1.63
CA ILE A 33 -6.23 3.98 2.31
C ILE A 33 -6.45 4.15 3.80
N ILE A 34 -6.99 3.12 4.45
CA ILE A 34 -7.15 3.06 5.90
C ILE A 34 -6.42 1.85 6.46
N GLU A 35 -5.81 2.03 7.63
CA GLU A 35 -5.24 0.93 8.42
C GLU A 35 -6.18 0.63 9.59
N ILE A 36 -6.51 -0.65 9.78
CA ILE A 36 -7.42 -1.10 10.83
C ILE A 36 -6.83 -2.32 11.54
N ALA A 37 -7.18 -2.50 12.81
CA ALA A 37 -6.84 -3.72 13.50
C ALA A 37 -7.67 -4.89 12.94
N LYS A 38 -7.07 -6.08 12.83
CA LYS A 38 -7.72 -7.27 12.26
C LYS A 38 -9.03 -7.63 12.95
N LYS A 39 -9.14 -7.39 14.26
CA LYS A 39 -10.37 -7.61 15.04
C LYS A 39 -11.54 -6.73 14.59
N ASP A 40 -11.26 -5.57 14.02
CA ASP A 40 -12.24 -4.57 13.61
C ASP A 40 -12.65 -4.72 12.14
N LEU A 41 -12.03 -5.66 11.39
CA LEU A 41 -12.27 -5.87 9.96
C LEU A 41 -13.75 -6.03 9.66
N LYS A 42 -14.45 -6.94 10.35
CA LYS A 42 -15.88 -7.19 10.13
C LYS A 42 -16.73 -5.94 10.35
N LYS A 43 -16.48 -5.23 11.45
CA LYS A 43 -17.22 -4.01 11.79
C LYS A 43 -17.03 -2.94 10.72
N VAL A 44 -15.81 -2.76 10.23
CA VAL A 44 -15.50 -1.76 9.20
C VAL A 44 -16.12 -2.15 7.85
N THR A 45 -16.00 -3.41 7.44
CA THR A 45 -16.61 -3.89 6.18
C THR A 45 -18.14 -3.78 6.21
N ASP A 46 -18.77 -4.05 7.35
CA ASP A 46 -20.22 -3.91 7.51
C ASP A 46 -20.67 -2.44 7.33
N ILE A 47 -19.90 -1.49 7.85
CA ILE A 47 -20.15 -0.04 7.66
C ILE A 47 -19.98 0.34 6.18
N LEU A 48 -18.90 -0.10 5.52
CA LEU A 48 -18.65 0.22 4.11
C LEU A 48 -19.75 -0.34 3.21
N ASN A 49 -20.15 -1.60 3.42
CA ASN A 49 -21.25 -2.25 2.70
C ASN A 49 -22.58 -1.53 2.91
N LYS A 50 -22.91 -1.15 4.16
CA LYS A 50 -24.15 -0.42 4.48
C LYS A 50 -24.24 0.93 3.73
N ASN A 51 -23.10 1.57 3.49
CA ASN A 51 -23.04 2.86 2.81
C ASN A 51 -22.74 2.72 1.30
N ALA A 52 -22.79 1.50 0.74
CA ALA A 52 -22.46 1.22 -0.66
C ALA A 52 -21.08 1.77 -1.09
N VAL A 53 -20.12 1.81 -0.17
CA VAL A 53 -18.75 2.25 -0.45
C VAL A 53 -17.97 1.06 -0.98
N HIS A 54 -17.45 1.17 -2.21
CA HIS A 54 -16.56 0.17 -2.77
C HIS A 54 -15.22 0.16 -2.03
N TYR A 55 -14.68 -1.03 -1.76
CA TYR A 55 -13.39 -1.18 -1.10
C TYR A 55 -12.70 -2.47 -1.53
N ASP A 56 -11.38 -2.49 -1.35
CA ASP A 56 -10.55 -3.67 -1.49
C ASP A 56 -9.64 -3.84 -0.27
N GLU A 57 -9.39 -5.10 0.09
CA GLU A 57 -8.42 -5.42 1.13
C GLU A 57 -7.02 -5.44 0.52
N LEU A 58 -6.27 -4.35 0.71
CA LEU A 58 -4.98 -4.14 0.05
C LEU A 58 -3.87 -5.07 0.55
N GLY A 59 -3.84 -5.41 1.84
CA GLY A 59 -2.71 -6.14 2.40
C GLY A 59 -2.68 -6.19 3.92
N VAL A 60 -1.60 -6.76 4.47
CA VAL A 60 -1.36 -6.86 5.91
C VAL A 60 -0.02 -6.22 6.25
N ILE A 61 0.01 -5.40 7.29
CA ILE A 61 1.23 -4.76 7.78
C ILE A 61 2.21 -5.84 8.26
N ASN A 62 3.46 -5.72 7.85
CA ASN A 62 4.57 -6.56 8.31
C ASN A 62 5.65 -5.70 9.00
N LYS A 63 6.83 -6.28 9.27
CA LYS A 63 7.87 -5.61 10.04
C LYS A 63 8.58 -4.52 9.26
N ASP A 64 9.18 -4.83 8.13
CA ASP A 64 10.21 -4.00 7.50
C ASP A 64 10.34 -4.19 5.97
N GLN A 65 9.42 -4.90 5.33
CA GLN A 65 9.46 -5.16 3.88
C GLN A 65 8.20 -4.67 3.17
N LEU A 66 8.34 -3.91 2.09
CA LEU A 66 7.27 -3.65 1.14
C LEU A 66 7.28 -4.76 0.09
N ASN A 67 6.33 -5.69 0.19
CA ASN A 67 6.17 -6.79 -0.75
C ASN A 67 5.02 -6.46 -1.72
N LEU A 68 5.36 -6.07 -2.95
CA LEU A 68 4.40 -5.73 -4.01
C LEU A 68 3.87 -6.99 -4.71
N ASN A 69 4.76 -7.96 -4.93
CA ASN A 69 4.45 -9.29 -5.46
C ASN A 69 5.61 -10.26 -5.09
N ASP A 70 5.57 -11.49 -5.58
CA ASP A 70 6.58 -12.51 -5.25
C ASP A 70 8.02 -12.13 -5.65
N LYS A 71 8.18 -11.23 -6.62
CA LYS A 71 9.48 -10.84 -7.20
C LYS A 71 9.95 -9.45 -6.76
N SER A 72 9.02 -8.59 -6.34
CA SER A 72 9.27 -7.18 -6.03
C SER A 72 9.10 -6.95 -4.54
N LYS A 73 10.23 -7.00 -3.83
CA LYS A 73 10.34 -6.78 -2.38
C LYS A 73 11.36 -5.68 -2.14
N VAL A 74 11.01 -4.70 -1.32
CA VAL A 74 11.86 -3.54 -1.01
C VAL A 74 11.92 -3.35 0.49
N ALA A 75 13.12 -3.25 1.06
CA ALA A 75 13.27 -2.95 2.48
C ALA A 75 12.81 -1.51 2.78
N ILE A 76 12.18 -1.27 3.93
CA ILE A 76 11.72 0.09 4.28
C ILE A 76 12.89 1.07 4.43
N ASP A 77 14.05 0.62 4.88
CA ASP A 77 15.26 1.44 4.96
C ASP A 77 15.77 1.86 3.58
N GLU A 78 15.72 0.95 2.60
CA GLU A 78 16.07 1.23 1.21
C GLU A 78 15.07 2.21 0.59
N LEU A 79 13.77 1.94 0.75
CA LEU A 79 12.70 2.84 0.28
C LEU A 79 12.85 4.25 0.86
N LYS A 80 13.17 4.37 2.15
CA LYS A 80 13.40 5.65 2.81
C LYS A 80 14.61 6.36 2.22
N THR A 81 15.71 5.64 2.02
CA THR A 81 16.94 6.17 1.42
C THR A 81 16.64 6.73 0.03
N CYS A 82 16.09 5.91 -0.87
CA CYS A 82 15.72 6.33 -2.22
C CYS A 82 14.79 7.55 -2.22
N ASN A 83 13.75 7.55 -1.38
CA ASN A 83 12.81 8.69 -1.30
C ASN A 83 13.46 9.98 -0.81
N THR A 84 14.56 9.91 -0.06
CA THR A 84 15.28 11.09 0.46
C THR A 84 16.41 11.57 -0.45
N THR A 85 17.04 10.68 -1.22
CA THR A 85 18.23 11.03 -2.00
C THR A 85 17.94 11.25 -3.48
N TRP A 86 16.84 10.70 -4.04
CA TRP A 86 16.59 10.67 -5.49
C TRP A 86 16.74 12.02 -6.18
N LEU A 87 16.23 13.10 -5.60
CA LEU A 87 16.25 14.42 -6.22
C LEU A 87 17.66 14.99 -6.25
N THR A 88 18.39 14.86 -5.14
CA THR A 88 19.78 15.31 -5.04
C THR A 88 20.66 14.53 -6.02
N ASP A 89 20.49 13.20 -6.07
CA ASP A 89 21.25 12.33 -6.97
C ASP A 89 20.94 12.63 -8.45
N TYR A 90 19.70 13.00 -8.76
CA TYR A 90 19.29 13.38 -10.12
C TYR A 90 19.83 14.73 -10.58
N MET A 91 20.01 15.68 -9.65
CA MET A 91 20.43 17.05 -9.95
C MET A 91 21.96 17.22 -10.03
N ASN A 92 22.73 16.22 -9.56
CA ASN A 92 24.18 16.17 -9.65
C ASN A 92 24.65 15.56 -10.98
#